data_AF-A0A7S0SGV0-F1
#
_entry.id   AF-A0A7S0SGV0-F1
#
_cell.length_a   1.000
_cell.length_b   1.000
_cell.length_c   1.000
_cell.angle_alpha   90.00
_cell.angle_beta   90.00
_cell.angle_gamma   90.00
#
_symmetry.space_group_name_H-M   'P 1'
#
loop_
_entity.id
_entity.type
_entity.pdbx_description
1 polymer ?
#
loop_
_entity_poly.entity_id
_entity_poly.type
_entity_poly.pdbx_seq_one_letter_code
_entity_poly.pdbx_strand_id
1 'polypeptide(L)'
;RRHRVLAPLEVEWEALAPVDAEIVARVRPLHNSGATGLLLDDGLGTTPHSWRSTALSAPANTMPSGAFTALRGGSGLGVVLLGAATSAVHLAGGVQLSVHRQMMSDDGHGLG
;
A
#
# COMPACT_ATOMS: atom_id res chain seq x y z
N ARG A 1 15.82 -21.40 -11.69
CA ARG A 1 15.49 -21.24 -10.25
C ARG A 1 14.02 -21.57 -10.09
N ARG A 2 13.65 -22.55 -9.25
CA ARG A 2 12.23 -22.89 -9.02
C ARG A 2 11.61 -21.81 -8.14
N HIS A 3 10.67 -21.04 -8.68
CA HIS A 3 9.85 -20.13 -7.89
C HIS A 3 8.89 -20.99 -7.07
N ARG A 4 9.09 -21.08 -5.76
CA ARG A 4 8.14 -21.73 -4.86
C ARG A 4 6.98 -20.75 -4.68
N VAL A 5 5.91 -20.95 -5.42
CA VAL A 5 4.65 -20.25 -5.18
C VAL A 5 4.08 -20.85 -3.90
N LEU A 6 4.12 -20.10 -2.81
CA LEU A 6 3.39 -20.45 -1.60
C LEU A 6 1.90 -20.24 -1.89
N ALA A 7 1.04 -21.08 -1.31
CA ALA A 7 -0.39 -20.82 -1.34
C ALA A 7 -0.67 -19.42 -0.76
N PRO A 8 -1.63 -18.68 -1.32
CA PRO A 8 -1.96 -17.35 -0.81
C PRO A 8 -2.40 -17.46 0.66
N LEU A 9 -1.93 -16.52 1.48
CA LEU A 9 -2.45 -16.31 2.81
C LEU A 9 -3.62 -15.34 2.71
N GLU A 10 -4.79 -15.77 3.18
CA GLU A 10 -5.95 -14.89 3.32
C GLU A 10 -5.90 -14.20 4.68
N VAL A 11 -6.11 -12.89 4.66
CA VAL A 11 -6.20 -12.05 5.86
C VAL A 11 -7.48 -11.24 5.71
N GLU A 12 -8.38 -11.43 6.67
CA GLU A 12 -9.62 -10.68 6.78
C GLU A 12 -9.54 -9.74 7.97
N TRP A 13 -10.13 -8.55 7.84
CA TRP A 13 -10.21 -7.58 8.91
C TRP A 13 -11.55 -6.86 8.89
N GLU A 14 -12.06 -6.58 10.08
CA GLU A 14 -13.14 -5.62 10.32
C GLU A 14 -12.54 -4.45 11.12
N ALA A 15 -12.72 -3.23 10.63
CA ALA A 15 -12.11 -2.06 11.22
C ALA A 15 -13.06 -0.86 11.19
N LEU A 16 -13.14 -0.17 12.32
CA LEU A 16 -13.80 1.12 12.45
C LEU A 16 -12.79 2.09 13.07
N ALA A 17 -12.38 3.09 12.28
CA ALA A 17 -11.45 4.09 12.76
C ALA A 17 -12.12 4.98 13.83
N PRO A 18 -11.42 5.31 14.94
CA PRO A 18 -11.87 6.36 15.83
C PRO A 18 -12.00 7.71 15.12
N VAL A 19 -12.70 8.64 15.75
CA VAL A 19 -12.79 10.04 15.30
C VAL A 19 -11.39 10.64 15.10
N ASP A 20 -11.22 11.31 13.96
CA ASP A 20 -9.99 11.98 13.52
C ASP A 20 -8.77 11.04 13.45
N ALA A 21 -9.02 9.80 13.00
CA ALA A 21 -7.99 8.79 12.86
C ALA A 21 -8.12 7.99 11.54
N GLU A 22 -6.99 7.38 11.17
CA GLU A 22 -6.89 6.43 10.06
C GLU A 22 -6.26 5.13 10.56
N ILE A 23 -6.91 4.01 10.27
CA ILE A 23 -6.37 2.66 10.48
C ILE A 23 -5.67 2.25 9.20
N VAL A 24 -4.43 1.77 9.36
CA VAL A 24 -3.60 1.28 8.25
C VAL A 24 -3.07 -0.11 8.54
N ALA A 25 -2.95 -0.93 7.50
CA ALA A 25 -2.28 -2.23 7.56
C ALA A 25 -0.89 -2.10 6.95
N ARG A 26 0.16 -2.47 7.71
CA ARG A 26 1.54 -2.42 7.21
C ARG A 26 2.10 -3.83 7.05
N VAL A 27 2.54 -4.14 5.84
CA VAL A 27 3.21 -5.39 5.50
C VAL A 27 4.67 -5.09 5.14
N ARG A 28 5.59 -5.66 5.91
CA ARG A 28 7.03 -5.50 5.69
C ARG A 28 7.75 -6.84 5.80
N PRO A 29 8.50 -7.27 4.77
CA PRO A 29 9.37 -8.42 4.87
C PRO A 29 10.44 -8.20 5.95
N LEU A 30 10.58 -9.17 6.86
CA LEU A 30 11.53 -9.14 7.97
C LEU A 30 12.99 -9.13 7.51
N HIS A 31 13.26 -9.82 6.40
CA HIS A 31 14.57 -9.86 5.78
C HIS A 31 14.53 -8.96 4.55
N ASN A 32 15.02 -7.75 4.74
CA ASN A 32 15.05 -6.68 3.78
C ASN A 32 15.70 -7.13 2.46
N SER A 33 14.92 -7.34 1.40
CA SER A 33 15.44 -7.71 0.08
C SER A 33 15.31 -6.57 -0.93
N GLY A 34 15.52 -5.33 -0.49
CA GLY A 34 15.70 -4.20 -1.40
C GLY A 34 14.46 -3.85 -2.22
N ALA A 35 13.28 -3.81 -1.59
CA ALA A 35 12.11 -3.19 -2.20
C ALA A 35 12.40 -1.69 -2.38
N THR A 36 12.37 -1.23 -3.63
CA THR A 36 12.65 0.16 -4.03
C THR A 36 11.37 0.91 -4.40
N GLY A 37 10.22 0.26 -4.27
CA GLY A 37 8.92 0.81 -4.59
C GLY A 37 7.81 -0.22 -4.61
N LEU A 38 6.70 0.19 -5.20
CA LEU A 38 5.52 -0.61 -5.47
C LEU A 38 5.34 -0.84 -6.97
N LEU A 39 4.61 -1.90 -7.28
CA LEU A 39 3.88 -2.08 -8.52
C LEU A 39 2.41 -2.16 -8.16
N LEU A 40 1.59 -1.24 -8.66
CA LEU A 40 0.17 -1.15 -8.31
C LEU A 40 -0.68 -1.35 -9.55
N ASP A 41 -1.85 -1.93 -9.39
CA ASP A 41 -2.95 -1.70 -10.32
C ASP A 41 -3.61 -0.36 -9.94
N ASP A 42 -3.67 0.62 -10.83
CA ASP A 42 -4.33 1.91 -10.58
C ASP A 42 -5.79 1.96 -11.08
N GLY A 43 -6.32 0.82 -11.55
CA GLY A 43 -7.66 0.70 -12.13
C GLY A 43 -7.70 0.98 -13.64
N LEU A 44 -6.63 1.52 -14.22
CA LEU A 44 -6.45 1.66 -15.67
C LEU A 44 -5.39 0.70 -16.20
N GLY A 45 -4.41 0.38 -15.36
CA GLY A 45 -3.37 -0.60 -15.67
C GLY A 45 -2.38 -0.76 -14.53
N THR A 46 -1.27 -1.42 -14.85
CA THR A 46 -0.21 -1.65 -13.88
C THR A 46 0.83 -0.54 -13.93
N THR A 47 0.93 0.24 -12.86
CA THR A 47 1.82 1.39 -12.75
C THR A 47 2.95 1.12 -11.74
N PRO A 48 4.22 1.24 -12.15
CA PRO A 48 5.34 1.20 -11.22
C PRO A 48 5.45 2.51 -10.45
N HIS A 49 5.53 2.43 -9.14
CA HIS A 49 5.73 3.57 -8.26
C HIS A 49 6.98 3.36 -7.41
N SER A 50 8.12 3.91 -7.85
CA SER A 50 9.37 3.88 -7.09
C SER A 50 9.65 5.25 -6.51
N TRP A 51 9.63 5.36 -5.17
CA TRP A 51 9.96 6.61 -4.50
C TRP A 51 11.27 6.49 -3.73
N ARG A 52 12.15 7.48 -3.92
CA ARG A 52 13.47 7.59 -3.26
C ARG A 52 13.66 8.86 -2.43
N SER A 53 12.66 9.75 -2.36
CA SER A 53 12.83 11.02 -1.64
C SER A 53 12.20 10.97 -0.24
N THR A 54 13.03 11.18 0.78
CA THR A 54 12.59 11.36 2.17
C THR A 54 11.95 12.74 2.43
N ALA A 55 11.82 13.59 1.40
CA ALA A 55 11.41 14.99 1.56
C ALA A 55 9.89 15.23 1.51
N LEU A 56 9.08 14.25 1.06
CA LEU A 56 7.62 14.36 1.02
C LEU A 56 6.96 13.48 2.08
N SER A 57 5.82 13.93 2.59
CA SER A 57 5.04 13.23 3.62
C SER A 57 4.42 11.92 3.09
N ALA A 58 4.03 11.01 3.97
CA ALA A 58 3.36 9.76 3.58
C ALA A 58 2.08 9.99 2.74
N PRO A 59 1.21 10.97 3.05
CA PRO A 59 0.05 11.29 2.22
C PRO A 59 0.42 11.69 0.78
N ALA A 60 1.49 12.48 0.60
CA ALA A 60 1.92 12.90 -0.74
C ALA A 60 2.45 11.75 -1.61
N ASN A 61 2.84 10.63 -0.99
CA ASN A 61 3.35 9.43 -1.67
C ASN A 61 2.30 8.33 -1.79
N THR A 62 1.06 8.61 -1.39
CA THR A 62 -0.02 7.64 -1.40
C THR A 62 -0.58 7.51 -2.82
N MET A 63 -0.68 6.29 -3.31
CA MET A 63 -1.19 5.97 -4.65
C MET A 63 -2.49 5.17 -4.53
N PRO A 64 -3.46 5.37 -5.44
CA PRO A 64 -4.60 4.46 -5.53
C PRO A 64 -4.12 3.04 -5.91
N SER A 65 -4.76 2.04 -5.34
CA SER A 65 -4.60 0.62 -5.68
C SER A 65 -5.97 0.01 -5.96
N GLY A 66 -6.08 -0.72 -7.07
CA GLY A 66 -7.23 -1.49 -7.50
C GLY A 66 -7.11 -2.96 -7.12
N ALA A 67 -6.90 -3.84 -8.11
CA ALA A 67 -6.91 -5.29 -7.90
C ALA A 67 -5.70 -5.81 -7.12
N PHE A 68 -4.54 -5.14 -7.21
CA PHE A 68 -3.35 -5.55 -6.47
C PHE A 68 -2.37 -4.41 -6.14
N THR A 69 -1.55 -4.66 -5.12
CA THR A 69 -0.32 -3.94 -4.83
C THR A 69 0.80 -4.94 -4.58
N ALA A 70 1.99 -4.71 -5.14
CA ALA A 70 3.14 -5.56 -4.93
C ALA A 70 4.39 -4.77 -4.55
N LEU A 71 5.19 -5.32 -3.64
CA LEU A 71 6.53 -4.79 -3.35
C LEU A 71 7.47 -5.13 -4.51
N ARG A 72 8.06 -4.10 -5.11
CA ARG A 72 9.00 -4.23 -6.22
C ARG A 72 10.43 -4.08 -5.71
N GLY A 73 11.25 -5.10 -5.89
CA GLY A 73 12.68 -5.08 -5.60
C GLY A 73 13.55 -5.15 -6.86
N GLY A 74 14.88 -5.06 -6.67
CA GLY A 74 15.86 -5.09 -7.77
C GLY A 74 15.90 -6.38 -8.58
N SER A 75 15.37 -7.49 -8.06
CA SER A 75 15.37 -8.82 -8.69
C SER A 75 13.98 -9.36 -9.07
N GLY A 76 12.91 -8.58 -8.87
CA GLY A 76 11.54 -8.99 -9.20
C GLY A 76 10.49 -8.53 -8.18
N LEU A 77 9.33 -9.19 -8.22
CA LEU A 77 8.23 -8.99 -7.26
C LEU A 77 8.48 -9.81 -5.99
N GLY A 78 8.24 -9.18 -4.83
CA GLY A 78 8.30 -9.82 -3.52
C GLY A 78 6.90 -10.25 -3.06
N VAL A 79 6.31 -9.45 -2.17
CA VAL A 79 4.97 -9.66 -1.65
C VAL A 79 3.95 -9.06 -2.62
N VAL A 80 2.90 -9.82 -2.94
CA VAL A 80 1.73 -9.35 -3.72
C VAL A 80 0.51 -9.41 -2.81
N LEU A 81 -0.23 -8.31 -2.75
CA LEU A 81 -1.48 -8.15 -2.00
C LEU A 81 -2.61 -8.02 -3.02
N LEU A 82 -3.66 -8.83 -2.87
CA LEU A 82 -4.78 -8.92 -3.80
C LEU A 82 -6.05 -8.38 -3.14
N GLY A 83 -6.99 -7.85 -3.94
CA GLY A 83 -8.34 -7.50 -3.50
C GLY A 83 -8.45 -6.23 -2.66
N ALA A 84 -7.38 -5.44 -2.58
CA ALA A 84 -7.32 -4.24 -1.78
C ALA A 84 -7.54 -3.00 -2.65
N ALA A 85 -8.79 -2.76 -3.07
CA ALA A 85 -9.20 -1.45 -3.58
C ALA A 85 -9.03 -0.42 -2.45
N THR A 86 -7.84 0.17 -2.36
CA THR A 86 -7.36 0.94 -1.21
C THR A 86 -6.41 2.02 -1.72
N SER A 87 -5.82 2.77 -0.81
CA SER A 87 -4.65 3.58 -1.12
C SER A 87 -3.41 2.96 -0.46
N ALA A 88 -2.29 2.98 -1.18
CA ALA A 88 -1.07 2.29 -0.79
C ALA A 88 0.15 3.22 -0.86
N VAL A 89 1.08 3.04 0.07
CA VAL A 89 2.34 3.80 0.10
C VAL A 89 3.52 2.89 0.43
N HIS A 90 4.65 3.12 -0.27
CA HIS A 90 5.91 2.45 0.05
C HIS A 90 6.59 3.16 1.22
N LEU A 91 6.74 2.49 2.36
CA LEU A 91 7.38 3.04 3.55
C LEU A 91 8.34 2.04 4.17
N ALA A 92 9.58 2.48 4.39
CA ALA A 92 10.62 1.71 5.08
C ALA A 92 10.82 0.27 4.53
N GLY A 93 10.75 0.11 3.20
CA GLY A 93 10.90 -1.18 2.50
C GLY A 93 9.68 -2.10 2.60
N GLY A 94 8.56 -1.59 3.13
CA GLY A 94 7.27 -2.28 3.16
C GLY A 94 6.20 -1.46 2.45
N VAL A 95 4.99 -2.00 2.49
CA VAL A 95 3.79 -1.37 1.98
C VAL A 95 2.86 -1.09 3.15
N GLN A 96 2.27 0.10 3.15
CA GLN A 96 1.18 0.46 4.03
C GLN A 96 -0.08 0.63 3.17
N LEU A 97 -1.17 0.00 3.58
CA LEU A 97 -2.49 0.08 2.98
C LEU A 97 -3.43 0.83 3.92
N SER A 98 -4.22 1.72 3.37
CA SER A 98 -5.29 2.40 4.11
C SER A 98 -6.49 1.49 4.24
N VAL A 99 -6.99 1.30 5.46
CA VAL A 99 -8.07 0.34 5.76
C VAL A 99 -9.38 1.08 6.01
N HIS A 100 -9.38 2.05 6.93
CA HIS A 100 -10.56 2.84 7.27
C HIS A 100 -10.12 4.19 7.81
N ARG A 101 -10.84 5.26 7.47
CA ARG A 101 -10.60 6.60 8.03
C ARG A 101 -11.91 7.22 8.49
N GLN A 102 -11.85 7.99 9.57
CA GLN A 102 -12.97 8.80 10.04
C GLN A 102 -12.43 10.19 10.38
N MET A 103 -12.98 11.21 9.73
CA MET A 103 -12.60 12.63 9.91
C MET A 103 -13.85 13.43 10.22
N MET A 104 -13.78 14.31 11.22
CA MET A 104 -14.89 15.19 11.60
C MET A 104 -14.83 16.57 10.94
N SER A 105 -13.66 16.95 10.42
CA SER A 105 -13.45 18.24 9.79
C SER A 105 -13.54 18.12 8.27
N ASP A 106 -14.20 19.09 7.64
CA ASP A 106 -14.10 19.34 6.20
C ASP A 106 -12.63 19.57 5.82
N ASP A 107 -12.22 19.04 4.67
CA ASP A 107 -10.89 19.28 4.12
C ASP A 107 -10.83 20.56 3.26
N GLY A 108 -11.96 21.27 3.11
CA GLY A 108 -12.06 22.55 2.41
C GLY A 108 -12.24 22.42 0.90
N HIS A 109 -12.63 21.23 0.40
CA HIS A 109 -12.81 20.96 -1.02
C HIS A 109 -14.29 20.85 -1.45
N GLY A 110 -15.21 21.41 -0.65
CA GLY A 110 -16.57 21.71 -1.09
C GLY A 110 -17.63 20.65 -0.79
N LEU A 111 -17.36 19.75 0.16
CA LEU A 111 -18.37 18.82 0.69
C LEU A 111 -19.05 19.35 1.97
N GLY A 112 -18.48 20.38 2.61
CA GLY A 112 -18.95 20.94 3.89
C GLY A 112 -18.52 20.10 5.08
#